data_AF-A0A1Z8NTD9-F1
#
_entry.id   AF-A0A1Z8NTD9-F1
#
_cell.length_a   1.000
_cell.length_b   1.000
_cell.length_c   1.000
_cell.angle_alpha   90.00
_cell.angle_beta   90.00
_cell.angle_gamma   90.00
#
_symmetry.space_group_name_H-M   'P 1'
#
loop_
_entity.id
_entity.type
_entity.pdbx_description
1 polymer ?
#
loop_
_entity_poly.entity_id
_entity_poly.type
_entity_poly.pdbx_seq_one_letter_code
_entity_poly.pdbx_strand_id
1 'polypeptide(L)'
;MNKFGSSFFAAIFALSMLSIACVASAERNPIELTSGTGAHLDILMEDEFPSATKCAMCHQKVFWEWASSNHAYASVSPMFHKFEQAVNALTDGTMGTFCTRCHQQVGTQKGEPRELPLWDRSIVAREGITCITCHRVNAQFGKVNGERHINPGTIYDPVYNTGDSGDNFPEVIENQEEYRISNTPGKPGTPIHGGVSVFEQIGTSEFCVSCHQVKVNLGIKLEVVWEQYRDSPAFRKGVTCQDCHMGKIPGEAKGYDKWPTAIVNGRVVGDLDKKHSNHAFYGPGYPIAHPGIFPFNPRALRWSIKEWLTFDYRAAWGDADWEEKLKRGEVDSPEFPDTWADPEDRLWARHIVKQNQKLLVDKKLDRKAVMENGSRIDGPFFDGDTPQVGKPLNIRFRVTNVDEGHNLPSGSLGAQPEIWMNVAVLDPDGERIFESGYVDSYGDMADIHSLDVAAGKIAYDEQLVNFQTKFLTTNIKGTDREMYLPVNFDVDQKPFLRPSAVPTSVQNHPPLVRMEGRSIPPLGWRDAKYKVPAEKMTKKGTYKILARMRSRAEPLYFMKFVGATQDMERSINEWMLDIHPYAVEFEVK
;
A
#
# COMPACT_ATOMS: atom_id res chain seq x y z
N MET A 1 -83.24 14.77 15.45
CA MET A 1 -82.62 15.91 16.19
C MET A 1 -81.44 15.37 16.98
N ASN A 2 -80.30 16.03 16.84
CA ASN A 2 -79.02 15.82 17.52
C ASN A 2 -78.23 14.53 17.18
N LYS A 3 -76.91 14.54 17.02
CA LYS A 3 -75.91 15.51 16.53
C LYS A 3 -74.58 14.71 16.58
N PHE A 4 -73.71 14.89 15.58
CA PHE A 4 -72.31 14.42 15.50
C PHE A 4 -72.09 12.91 15.43
N GLY A 5 -71.18 12.36 14.63
CA GLY A 5 -70.16 12.97 13.77
C GLY A 5 -69.00 11.98 13.62
N SER A 6 -68.73 11.56 12.38
CA SER A 6 -67.43 11.17 11.82
C SER A 6 -66.35 10.61 12.78
N SER A 7 -66.08 9.29 12.68
CA SER A 7 -64.74 8.69 12.48
C SER A 7 -64.79 7.20 12.83
N PHE A 8 -65.14 6.34 11.86
CA PHE A 8 -65.04 4.89 12.02
C PHE A 8 -64.78 4.23 10.65
N PHE A 9 -63.60 4.50 10.09
CA PHE A 9 -63.02 3.71 9.00
C PHE A 9 -61.48 3.81 9.07
N ALA A 10 -60.90 3.32 10.15
CA ALA A 10 -59.45 3.13 10.28
C ALA A 10 -59.14 2.13 11.40
N ALA A 11 -59.75 0.94 11.34
CA ALA A 11 -59.42 -0.17 12.23
C ALA A 11 -59.87 -1.45 11.55
N ILE A 12 -58.94 -2.08 10.82
CA ILE A 12 -58.81 -3.50 10.42
C ILE A 12 -57.82 -3.48 9.26
N PHE A 13 -56.53 -3.29 9.54
CA PHE A 13 -55.37 -3.65 8.68
C PHE A 13 -54.06 -3.19 9.36
N ALA A 14 -53.88 -3.49 10.65
CA ALA A 14 -52.66 -3.11 11.37
C ALA A 14 -52.28 -4.06 12.51
N LEU A 15 -52.68 -5.33 12.43
CA LEU A 15 -52.24 -6.37 13.39
C LEU A 15 -51.88 -7.65 12.62
N SER A 16 -50.66 -7.71 12.09
CA SER A 16 -49.94 -8.97 11.76
C SER A 16 -48.52 -8.78 11.18
N MET A 17 -47.83 -7.66 11.41
CA MET A 17 -46.43 -7.52 10.98
C MET A 17 -45.56 -6.77 12.01
N LEU A 18 -45.51 -7.28 13.23
CA LEU A 18 -44.45 -6.95 14.18
C LEU A 18 -44.06 -8.21 14.96
N SER A 19 -43.38 -9.10 14.27
CA SER A 19 -42.59 -10.17 14.87
C SER A 19 -41.29 -10.26 14.08
N ILE A 20 -40.30 -9.55 14.62
CA ILE A 20 -38.86 -9.81 14.58
C ILE A 20 -38.50 -10.98 13.67
N ALA A 21 -38.13 -10.65 12.44
CA ALA A 21 -37.33 -11.51 11.59
C ALA A 21 -36.06 -10.73 11.30
N CYS A 22 -35.18 -10.67 12.32
CA CYS A 22 -33.75 -10.47 12.11
C CYS A 22 -33.23 -11.72 11.41
N VAL A 23 -33.62 -11.88 10.14
CA VAL A 23 -32.98 -12.83 9.25
C VAL A 23 -31.75 -12.07 8.78
N ALA A 24 -30.64 -12.36 9.45
CA ALA A 24 -29.33 -12.14 8.90
C ALA A 24 -29.41 -12.54 7.41
N SER A 25 -29.27 -11.55 6.53
CA SER A 25 -28.86 -11.80 5.17
C SER A 25 -27.51 -12.51 5.29
N ALA A 26 -27.55 -13.84 5.35
CA ALA A 26 -26.42 -14.66 4.99
C ALA A 26 -26.15 -14.29 3.53
N GLU A 27 -25.31 -13.28 3.33
CA GLU A 27 -24.71 -13.00 2.04
C GLU A 27 -24.14 -14.33 1.56
N ARG A 28 -24.71 -14.85 0.48
CA ARG A 28 -24.12 -15.97 -0.26
C ARG A 28 -22.65 -15.64 -0.46
N ASN A 29 -21.79 -16.64 -0.28
CA ASN A 29 -20.34 -16.56 -0.47
C ASN A 29 -20.01 -15.57 -1.60
N PRO A 30 -19.31 -14.45 -1.35
CA PRO A 30 -19.03 -13.43 -2.36
C PRO A 30 -18.01 -13.92 -3.41
N ILE A 31 -17.80 -15.22 -3.53
CA ILE A 31 -16.92 -15.90 -4.47
C ILE A 31 -17.74 -17.07 -5.03
N GLU A 32 -18.79 -16.76 -5.79
CA GLU A 32 -19.39 -17.72 -6.71
C GLU A 32 -18.48 -17.73 -7.95
N LEU A 33 -17.63 -18.75 -8.06
CA LEU A 33 -16.98 -19.06 -9.34
C LEU A 33 -18.11 -19.53 -10.25
N THR A 34 -18.63 -18.63 -11.09
CA THR A 34 -19.62 -19.02 -12.11
C THR A 34 -18.98 -20.04 -13.05
N SER A 35 -19.82 -20.95 -13.56
CA SER A 35 -19.49 -22.21 -14.23
C SER A 35 -18.79 -22.08 -15.61
N GLY A 36 -17.86 -21.15 -15.77
CA GLY A 36 -17.11 -20.91 -17.00
C GLY A 36 -15.68 -21.45 -17.04
N THR A 37 -15.19 -22.13 -16.01
CA THR A 37 -13.75 -22.33 -15.80
C THR A 37 -13.35 -23.72 -15.30
N GLY A 38 -14.01 -24.79 -15.71
CA GLY A 38 -13.57 -26.17 -15.38
C GLY A 38 -12.07 -26.37 -15.64
N ALA A 39 -11.58 -25.97 -16.83
CA ALA A 39 -10.18 -26.07 -17.20
C ALA A 39 -9.21 -25.18 -16.39
N HIS A 40 -9.65 -24.02 -15.88
CA HIS A 40 -8.78 -23.17 -15.05
C HIS A 40 -8.76 -23.65 -13.60
N LEU A 41 -9.87 -24.19 -13.10
CA LEU A 41 -9.94 -24.79 -11.77
C LEU A 41 -9.07 -26.05 -11.69
N ASP A 42 -9.06 -26.86 -12.74
CA ASP A 42 -8.25 -28.09 -12.84
C ASP A 42 -6.74 -27.79 -12.82
N ILE A 43 -6.26 -26.80 -13.59
CA ILE A 43 -4.85 -26.35 -13.55
C ILE A 43 -4.49 -25.80 -12.17
N LEU A 44 -5.40 -25.04 -11.53
CA LEU A 44 -5.19 -24.57 -10.17
C LEU A 44 -5.13 -25.74 -9.17
N MET A 45 -5.85 -26.85 -9.40
CA MET A 45 -5.87 -28.03 -8.53
C MET A 45 -4.58 -28.85 -8.56
N GLU A 46 -3.89 -28.91 -9.70
CA GLU A 46 -2.61 -29.62 -9.88
C GLU A 46 -1.37 -28.76 -9.57
N ASP A 47 -1.53 -27.45 -9.33
CA ASP A 47 -0.42 -26.55 -9.02
C ASP A 47 0.15 -26.79 -7.60
N GLU A 48 1.48 -26.98 -7.54
CA GLU A 48 2.28 -27.01 -6.31
C GLU A 48 2.33 -25.67 -5.56
N PHE A 49 1.69 -24.63 -6.12
CA PHE A 49 1.55 -23.32 -5.52
C PHE A 49 0.09 -22.86 -5.63
N PRO A 50 -0.79 -23.24 -4.67
CA PRO A 50 -2.20 -22.90 -4.76
C PRO A 50 -2.45 -21.40 -4.65
N SER A 51 -3.34 -20.89 -5.51
CA SER A 51 -3.83 -19.51 -5.50
C SER A 51 -4.54 -19.15 -4.18
N ALA A 52 -4.41 -17.88 -3.76
CA ALA A 52 -5.15 -17.31 -2.62
C ALA A 52 -6.67 -17.43 -2.77
N THR A 53 -7.19 -17.55 -3.99
CA THR A 53 -8.62 -17.81 -4.24
C THR A 53 -9.13 -19.08 -3.55
N LYS A 54 -8.27 -20.10 -3.41
CA LYS A 54 -8.62 -21.32 -2.68
C LYS A 54 -8.72 -21.06 -1.17
N CYS A 55 -7.80 -20.27 -0.62
CA CYS A 55 -7.83 -19.85 0.78
C CYS A 55 -9.08 -19.01 1.09
N ALA A 56 -9.47 -18.15 0.14
CA ALA A 56 -10.63 -17.27 0.23
C ALA A 56 -11.96 -18.00 0.42
N MET A 57 -12.05 -19.28 0.01
CA MET A 57 -13.28 -20.08 0.18
C MET A 57 -13.67 -20.30 1.64
N CYS A 58 -12.68 -20.27 2.55
CA CYS A 58 -12.87 -20.48 4.00
C CYS A 58 -12.37 -19.30 4.85
N HIS A 59 -11.35 -18.57 4.41
CA HIS A 59 -10.74 -17.45 5.13
C HIS A 59 -11.06 -16.11 4.44
N GLN A 60 -12.35 -15.79 4.29
CA GLN A 60 -12.82 -14.65 3.49
C GLN A 60 -12.30 -13.32 4.02
N LYS A 61 -12.35 -13.10 5.35
CA LYS A 61 -11.92 -11.84 5.97
C LYS A 61 -10.43 -11.58 5.73
N VAL A 62 -9.60 -12.57 6.05
CA VAL A 62 -8.14 -12.54 5.80
C VAL A 62 -7.84 -12.30 4.32
N PHE A 63 -8.56 -12.96 3.41
CA PHE A 63 -8.39 -12.77 1.99
C PHE A 63 -8.65 -11.33 1.55
N TRP A 64 -9.76 -10.70 1.98
CA TRP A 64 -10.09 -9.35 1.53
C TRP A 64 -9.20 -8.27 2.15
N GLU A 65 -8.71 -8.49 3.37
CA GLU A 65 -7.64 -7.67 3.96
C GLU A 65 -6.36 -7.76 3.13
N TRP A 66 -5.92 -8.98 2.82
CA TRP A 66 -4.74 -9.23 1.99
C TRP A 66 -4.90 -8.69 0.56
N ALA A 67 -6.06 -8.87 -0.07
CA ALA A 67 -6.29 -8.56 -1.49
C ALA A 67 -6.07 -7.08 -1.83
N SER A 68 -6.24 -6.19 -0.84
CA SER A 68 -5.98 -4.75 -0.96
C SER A 68 -4.62 -4.32 -0.41
N SER A 69 -3.88 -5.21 0.25
CA SER A 69 -2.58 -4.96 0.87
C SER A 69 -1.47 -4.65 -0.14
N ASN A 70 -0.37 -4.05 0.34
CA ASN A 70 0.82 -3.87 -0.52
C ASN A 70 1.53 -5.20 -0.82
N HIS A 71 1.29 -6.25 -0.02
CA HIS A 71 1.77 -7.59 -0.30
C HIS A 71 1.11 -8.19 -1.54
N ALA A 72 -0.22 -8.13 -1.65
CA ALA A 72 -0.92 -8.53 -2.88
C ALA A 72 -0.54 -7.65 -4.08
N TYR A 73 -0.27 -6.36 -3.83
CA TYR A 73 0.10 -5.40 -4.87
C TYR A 73 1.52 -5.60 -5.44
N ALA A 74 2.40 -6.28 -4.70
CA ALA A 74 3.84 -6.28 -4.95
C ALA A 74 4.26 -6.71 -6.37
N SER A 75 3.52 -7.65 -6.98
CA SER A 75 3.78 -8.15 -8.34
C SER A 75 3.11 -7.33 -9.44
N VAL A 76 2.01 -6.65 -9.13
CA VAL A 76 1.18 -5.92 -10.12
C VAL A 76 1.45 -4.42 -10.17
N SER A 77 2.35 -3.91 -9.32
CA SER A 77 2.74 -2.51 -9.30
C SER A 77 3.43 -2.10 -10.61
N PRO A 78 2.86 -1.16 -11.41
CA PRO A 78 3.50 -0.71 -12.63
C PRO A 78 4.76 0.11 -12.32
N MET A 79 4.84 0.77 -11.16
CA MET A 79 6.07 1.43 -10.71
C MET A 79 7.18 0.45 -10.40
N PHE A 80 6.86 -0.68 -9.77
CA PHE A 80 7.82 -1.77 -9.58
C PHE A 80 8.38 -2.24 -10.93
N HIS A 81 7.52 -2.52 -11.91
CA HIS A 81 7.96 -2.97 -13.24
C HIS A 81 8.83 -1.93 -13.93
N LYS A 82 8.45 -0.64 -13.92
CA LYS A 82 9.26 0.42 -14.53
C LYS A 82 10.62 0.57 -13.86
N PHE A 83 10.65 0.54 -12.54
CA PHE A 83 11.89 0.65 -11.79
C PHE A 83 12.80 -0.56 -12.01
N GLU A 84 12.27 -1.78 -11.86
CA GLU A 84 13.01 -3.02 -12.06
C GLU A 84 13.61 -3.11 -13.47
N GLN A 85 12.84 -2.74 -14.50
CA GLN A 85 13.29 -2.77 -15.89
C GLN A 85 14.36 -1.71 -16.14
N ALA A 86 14.16 -0.49 -15.63
CA ALA A 86 15.14 0.59 -15.78
C ALA A 86 16.47 0.22 -15.11
N VAL A 87 16.45 -0.32 -13.89
CA VAL A 87 17.69 -0.74 -13.22
C VAL A 87 18.35 -1.90 -13.94
N ASN A 88 17.61 -2.93 -14.38
CA ASN A 88 18.21 -4.03 -15.14
C ASN A 88 18.81 -3.54 -16.46
N ALA A 89 18.14 -2.64 -17.19
CA ALA A 89 18.67 -2.05 -18.41
C ALA A 89 19.95 -1.24 -18.17
N LEU A 90 19.96 -0.41 -17.12
CA LEU A 90 21.13 0.41 -16.76
C LEU A 90 22.34 -0.42 -16.29
N THR A 91 22.09 -1.64 -15.81
CA THR A 91 23.09 -2.50 -15.19
C THR A 91 23.46 -3.70 -16.06
N ASP A 92 23.07 -3.69 -17.36
CA ASP A 92 23.23 -4.80 -18.31
C ASP A 92 22.77 -6.16 -17.72
N GLY A 93 21.68 -6.14 -16.94
CA GLY A 93 21.06 -7.32 -16.34
C GLY A 93 21.75 -7.89 -15.10
N THR A 94 22.80 -7.24 -14.57
CA THR A 94 23.55 -7.74 -13.41
C THR A 94 22.75 -7.80 -12.11
N MET A 95 21.63 -7.08 -12.04
CA MET A 95 20.67 -7.21 -10.94
C MET A 95 19.96 -8.57 -10.92
N GLY A 96 19.77 -9.20 -12.08
CA GLY A 96 19.12 -10.50 -12.21
C GLY A 96 17.75 -10.55 -11.53
N THR A 97 17.51 -11.59 -10.74
CA THR A 97 16.22 -11.81 -10.04
C THR A 97 16.11 -11.10 -8.69
N PHE A 98 17.02 -10.18 -8.35
CA PHE A 98 17.04 -9.52 -7.04
C PHE A 98 15.69 -8.93 -6.65
N CYS A 99 15.06 -8.18 -7.55
CA CYS A 99 13.79 -7.50 -7.30
C CYS A 99 12.62 -8.49 -7.17
N THR A 100 12.59 -9.52 -8.02
CA THR A 100 11.46 -10.47 -8.11
C THR A 100 11.42 -11.45 -6.94
N ARG A 101 12.53 -11.65 -6.21
CA ARG A 101 12.57 -12.50 -5.00
C ARG A 101 11.64 -12.01 -3.89
N CYS A 102 11.49 -10.69 -3.74
CA CYS A 102 10.59 -10.08 -2.74
C CYS A 102 9.22 -9.68 -3.32
N HIS A 103 9.12 -9.43 -4.62
CA HIS A 103 7.89 -8.93 -5.23
C HIS A 103 7.03 -10.00 -5.92
N GLN A 104 7.68 -11.08 -6.39
CA GLN A 104 7.09 -12.13 -7.21
C GLN A 104 7.65 -13.50 -6.81
N GLN A 105 7.68 -13.78 -5.51
CA GLN A 105 8.46 -14.88 -4.95
C GLN A 105 8.01 -16.26 -5.47
N VAL A 106 6.69 -16.48 -5.60
CA VAL A 106 6.16 -17.72 -6.16
C VAL A 106 6.60 -17.90 -7.62
N GLY A 107 6.51 -16.84 -8.44
CA GLY A 107 6.99 -16.88 -9.82
C GLY A 107 8.48 -17.22 -9.91
N THR A 108 9.30 -16.62 -9.04
CA THR A 108 10.74 -16.93 -8.96
C THR A 108 10.99 -18.39 -8.59
N GLN A 109 10.23 -18.97 -7.66
CA GLN A 109 10.40 -20.37 -7.25
C GLN A 109 9.84 -21.38 -8.25
N LYS A 110 8.83 -21.01 -9.01
CA LYS A 110 8.36 -21.78 -10.17
C LYS A 110 9.33 -21.73 -11.36
N GLY A 111 10.40 -20.94 -11.27
CA GLY A 111 11.36 -20.74 -12.35
C GLY A 111 10.82 -19.91 -13.51
N GLU A 112 9.80 -19.08 -13.27
CA GLU A 112 9.32 -18.15 -14.29
C GLU A 112 10.44 -17.17 -14.66
N PRO A 113 10.69 -16.91 -15.97
CA PRO A 113 11.66 -15.91 -16.38
C PRO A 113 11.37 -14.54 -15.76
N ARG A 114 12.42 -13.81 -15.40
CA ARG A 114 12.32 -12.46 -14.81
C ARG A 114 11.62 -11.49 -15.76
N GLU A 115 11.97 -11.54 -17.04
CA GLU A 115 11.40 -10.74 -18.11
C GLU A 115 9.98 -11.15 -18.53
N LEU A 116 9.44 -12.23 -17.97
CA LEU A 116 8.10 -12.69 -18.33
C LEU A 116 7.09 -11.58 -17.99
N PRO A 117 6.32 -11.09 -18.98
CA PRO A 117 5.40 -10.00 -18.75
C PRO A 117 4.25 -10.45 -17.86
N LEU A 118 3.70 -9.51 -17.08
CA LEU A 118 2.71 -9.81 -16.04
C LEU A 118 1.49 -10.62 -16.55
N TRP A 119 1.04 -10.38 -17.78
CA TRP A 119 -0.11 -11.07 -18.38
C TRP A 119 0.18 -12.49 -18.87
N ASP A 120 1.45 -12.91 -18.95
CA ASP A 120 1.86 -14.28 -19.30
C ASP A 120 2.33 -15.08 -18.07
N ARG A 121 2.42 -14.45 -16.90
CA ARG A 121 2.76 -15.12 -15.62
C ARG A 121 1.63 -16.00 -15.11
N SER A 122 1.95 -17.02 -14.32
CA SER A 122 0.92 -17.78 -13.58
C SER A 122 0.07 -16.87 -12.69
N ILE A 123 -1.19 -17.23 -12.46
CA ILE A 123 -2.10 -16.43 -11.62
C ILE A 123 -1.50 -16.22 -10.23
N VAL A 124 -0.94 -17.28 -9.62
CA VAL A 124 -0.33 -17.20 -8.30
C VAL A 124 0.91 -16.29 -8.25
N ALA A 125 1.68 -16.16 -9.35
CA ALA A 125 2.78 -15.20 -9.42
C ALA A 125 2.29 -13.74 -9.52
N ARG A 126 1.08 -13.51 -10.04
CA ARG A 126 0.45 -12.18 -10.10
C ARG A 126 -0.10 -11.75 -8.74
N GLU A 127 -0.35 -12.68 -7.84
CA GLU A 127 -0.83 -12.41 -6.48
C GLU A 127 0.24 -11.75 -5.57
N GLY A 128 1.46 -11.51 -6.06
CA GLY A 128 2.52 -10.88 -5.26
C GLY A 128 2.97 -11.76 -4.10
N ILE A 129 3.01 -11.18 -2.90
CA ILE A 129 3.22 -11.92 -1.66
C ILE A 129 1.88 -12.52 -1.23
N THR A 130 1.55 -13.69 -1.80
CA THR A 130 0.31 -14.44 -1.54
C THR A 130 0.35 -15.26 -0.24
N CYS A 131 -0.76 -15.88 0.15
CA CYS A 131 -0.93 -16.64 1.39
C CYS A 131 0.18 -17.68 1.60
N ILE A 132 0.45 -18.50 0.57
CA ILE A 132 1.47 -19.56 0.64
C ILE A 132 2.90 -19.02 0.74
N THR A 133 3.13 -17.77 0.34
CA THR A 133 4.42 -17.12 0.52
C THR A 133 4.80 -17.10 1.99
N CYS A 134 3.81 -16.95 2.89
CA CYS A 134 4.02 -16.95 4.33
C CYS A 134 3.69 -18.31 4.97
N HIS A 135 2.54 -18.89 4.62
CA HIS A 135 2.00 -20.09 5.27
C HIS A 135 2.51 -21.42 4.70
N ARG A 136 3.45 -21.40 3.74
CA ARG A 136 4.20 -22.59 3.28
C ARG A 136 5.70 -22.47 3.53
N VAL A 137 6.09 -21.77 4.58
CA VAL A 137 7.48 -21.68 5.05
C VAL A 137 7.62 -22.45 6.36
N ASN A 138 8.64 -23.30 6.46
CA ASN A 138 8.90 -24.14 7.63
C ASN A 138 10.36 -24.07 8.11
N ALA A 139 11.14 -23.16 7.53
CA ALA A 139 12.54 -22.95 7.86
C ALA A 139 12.74 -21.50 8.28
N GLN A 140 13.70 -21.29 9.19
CA GLN A 140 14.01 -19.95 9.67
C GLN A 140 15.00 -19.26 8.75
N PHE A 141 14.61 -18.08 8.26
CA PHE A 141 15.45 -17.23 7.42
C PHE A 141 15.75 -15.91 8.14
N GLY A 142 16.97 -15.41 7.95
CA GLY A 142 17.40 -14.11 8.48
C GLY A 142 17.47 -13.04 7.39
N LYS A 143 18.57 -12.27 7.39
CA LYS A 143 18.88 -11.26 6.36
C LYS A 143 19.37 -11.92 5.07
N VAL A 144 18.44 -12.37 4.23
CA VAL A 144 18.72 -13.15 3.00
C VAL A 144 18.31 -12.45 1.70
N ASN A 145 17.97 -11.14 1.73
CA ASN A 145 17.61 -10.37 0.52
C ASN A 145 16.52 -11.07 -0.35
N GLY A 146 15.48 -11.58 0.28
CA GLY A 146 14.38 -12.29 -0.38
C GLY A 146 14.65 -13.76 -0.73
N GLU A 147 15.86 -14.28 -0.54
CA GLU A 147 16.21 -15.69 -0.78
C GLU A 147 15.66 -16.61 0.32
N ARG A 148 14.33 -16.68 0.44
CA ARG A 148 13.63 -17.63 1.32
C ARG A 148 12.84 -18.65 0.48
N HIS A 149 12.74 -19.88 0.97
CA HIS A 149 12.07 -20.98 0.26
C HIS A 149 10.60 -21.11 0.69
N ILE A 150 9.71 -21.33 -0.28
CA ILE A 150 8.32 -21.72 -0.10
C ILE A 150 8.26 -23.20 -0.43
N ASN A 151 7.78 -24.01 0.51
CA ASN A 151 7.61 -25.45 0.28
C ASN A 151 6.56 -25.68 -0.80
N PRO A 152 6.91 -26.32 -1.93
CA PRO A 152 5.94 -26.69 -2.94
C PRO A 152 4.95 -27.72 -2.38
N GLY A 153 3.71 -27.65 -2.84
CA GLY A 153 2.69 -28.65 -2.59
C GLY A 153 1.32 -28.21 -3.10
N THR A 154 0.43 -29.16 -3.29
CA THR A 154 -0.95 -28.90 -3.68
C THR A 154 -1.75 -28.29 -2.53
N ILE A 155 -3.01 -27.91 -2.78
CA ILE A 155 -3.92 -27.47 -1.71
C ILE A 155 -4.09 -28.50 -0.61
N TYR A 156 -3.85 -29.80 -0.84
CA TYR A 156 -4.02 -30.87 0.13
C TYR A 156 -2.82 -31.05 1.07
N ASP A 157 -1.73 -30.34 0.85
CA ASP A 157 -0.57 -30.39 1.74
C ASP A 157 -0.74 -29.43 2.94
N PRO A 158 -0.04 -29.68 4.06
CA PRO A 158 -0.15 -28.85 5.26
C PRO A 158 0.25 -27.39 5.05
N VAL A 159 -0.34 -26.52 5.85
CA VAL A 159 0.08 -25.11 6.01
C VAL A 159 0.72 -24.89 7.37
N TYR A 160 1.49 -23.82 7.53
CA TYR A 160 2.23 -23.51 8.74
C TYR A 160 1.68 -22.27 9.44
N ASN A 161 1.54 -22.35 10.77
CA ASN A 161 1.06 -21.25 11.60
C ASN A 161 1.57 -21.37 13.06
N THR A 162 1.21 -20.44 13.95
CA THR A 162 1.55 -20.52 15.38
C THR A 162 0.80 -21.64 16.09
N GLY A 163 1.32 -22.08 17.25
CA GLY A 163 0.93 -23.32 17.94
C GLY A 163 -0.57 -23.54 18.20
N ASP A 164 -1.37 -22.50 18.34
CA ASP A 164 -2.80 -22.54 18.68
C ASP A 164 -3.74 -22.36 17.47
N SER A 165 -3.19 -22.14 16.28
CA SER A 165 -3.97 -21.84 15.08
C SER A 165 -4.60 -23.08 14.42
N GLY A 166 -4.17 -24.28 14.80
CA GLY A 166 -4.61 -25.55 14.23
C GLY A 166 -5.71 -26.28 15.01
N ASP A 167 -6.11 -25.80 16.18
CA ASP A 167 -6.94 -26.53 17.14
C ASP A 167 -8.29 -27.01 16.57
N ASN A 168 -8.89 -26.23 15.68
CA ASN A 168 -10.20 -26.54 15.09
C ASN A 168 -10.11 -27.46 13.85
N PHE A 169 -8.90 -27.73 13.34
CA PHE A 169 -8.72 -28.49 12.11
C PHE A 169 -9.18 -29.95 12.22
N PRO A 170 -8.85 -30.71 13.31
CA PRO A 170 -9.33 -32.09 13.46
C PRO A 170 -10.85 -32.21 13.41
N GLU A 171 -11.58 -31.32 14.08
CA GLU A 171 -13.05 -31.29 14.09
C GLU A 171 -13.63 -31.11 12.68
N VAL A 172 -13.06 -30.19 11.89
CA VAL A 172 -13.51 -29.95 10.50
C VAL A 172 -13.28 -31.20 9.63
N ILE A 173 -12.15 -31.88 9.81
CA ILE A 173 -11.80 -33.09 9.05
C ILE A 173 -12.61 -34.32 9.50
N GLU A 174 -13.01 -34.41 10.75
CA GLU A 174 -13.91 -35.47 11.22
C GLU A 174 -15.34 -35.30 10.66
N ASN A 175 -15.74 -34.06 10.34
CA ASN A 175 -17.08 -33.71 9.88
C ASN A 175 -17.13 -33.25 8.41
N GLN A 176 -16.36 -33.88 7.51
CA GLN A 176 -16.19 -33.40 6.12
C GLN A 176 -17.51 -33.28 5.34
N GLU A 177 -18.44 -34.22 5.53
CA GLU A 177 -19.75 -34.19 4.85
C GLU A 177 -20.59 -32.97 5.28
N GLU A 178 -20.54 -32.63 6.57
CA GLU A 178 -21.27 -31.50 7.12
C GLU A 178 -20.75 -30.17 6.57
N TYR A 179 -19.42 -30.03 6.54
CA TYR A 179 -18.74 -28.87 5.99
C TYR A 179 -18.67 -28.88 4.46
N ARG A 180 -19.03 -29.99 3.79
CA ARG A 180 -18.93 -30.20 2.33
C ARG A 180 -17.53 -29.92 1.81
N ILE A 181 -16.52 -30.41 2.52
CA ILE A 181 -15.09 -30.27 2.19
C ILE A 181 -14.49 -31.61 1.80
N SER A 182 -13.32 -31.57 1.17
CA SER A 182 -12.52 -32.76 0.87
C SER A 182 -11.03 -32.45 1.05
N ASN A 183 -10.33 -33.30 1.79
CA ASN A 183 -8.87 -33.29 1.90
C ASN A 183 -8.19 -34.30 0.96
N THR A 184 -8.95 -34.92 0.05
CA THR A 184 -8.44 -35.94 -0.88
C THR A 184 -8.62 -35.47 -2.33
N PRO A 185 -7.56 -35.49 -3.16
CA PRO A 185 -7.65 -35.17 -4.58
C PRO A 185 -8.75 -35.96 -5.30
N GLY A 186 -9.54 -35.26 -6.13
CA GLY A 186 -10.59 -35.87 -6.96
C GLY A 186 -11.85 -36.33 -6.21
N LYS A 187 -11.94 -36.13 -4.89
CA LYS A 187 -13.17 -36.40 -4.13
C LYS A 187 -14.10 -35.17 -4.12
N PRO A 188 -15.44 -35.36 -4.13
CA PRO A 188 -16.39 -34.26 -4.07
C PRO A 188 -16.25 -33.42 -2.80
N GLY A 189 -16.35 -32.10 -2.93
CA GLY A 189 -16.28 -31.16 -1.81
C GLY A 189 -15.33 -30.00 -2.09
N THR A 190 -15.43 -28.94 -1.31
CA THR A 190 -14.48 -27.82 -1.35
C THR A 190 -13.08 -28.31 -0.89
N PRO A 191 -12.01 -28.16 -1.69
CA PRO A 191 -10.67 -28.59 -1.29
C PRO A 191 -10.16 -27.88 -0.04
N ILE A 192 -9.52 -28.62 0.87
CA ILE A 192 -8.90 -28.11 2.10
C ILE A 192 -7.46 -28.60 2.24
N HIS A 193 -6.63 -27.83 2.94
CA HIS A 193 -5.29 -28.25 3.38
C HIS A 193 -5.32 -29.49 4.25
N GLY A 194 -4.34 -30.37 4.08
CA GLY A 194 -4.27 -31.67 4.78
C GLY A 194 -3.78 -31.58 6.23
N GLY A 195 -3.41 -30.39 6.69
CA GLY A 195 -3.00 -30.18 8.08
C GLY A 195 -2.62 -28.74 8.38
N VAL A 196 -2.51 -28.43 9.67
CA VAL A 196 -1.90 -27.20 10.19
C VAL A 196 -0.71 -27.60 11.05
N SER A 197 0.50 -27.24 10.60
CA SER A 197 1.75 -27.53 11.29
C SER A 197 2.24 -26.30 12.06
N VAL A 198 2.86 -26.52 13.21
CA VAL A 198 3.36 -25.44 14.06
C VAL A 198 4.69 -24.92 13.52
N PHE A 199 4.79 -23.60 13.33
CA PHE A 199 6.01 -22.88 13.00
C PHE A 199 6.01 -21.53 13.71
N GLU A 200 6.55 -21.48 14.92
CA GLU A 200 6.46 -20.30 15.80
C GLU A 200 7.06 -19.02 15.22
N GLN A 201 8.07 -19.11 14.34
CA GLN A 201 8.72 -17.91 13.82
C GLN A 201 7.74 -17.01 13.06
N ILE A 202 6.68 -17.55 12.44
CA ILE A 202 5.66 -16.74 11.74
C ILE A 202 5.00 -15.68 12.65
N GLY A 203 4.97 -15.94 13.97
CA GLY A 203 4.48 -15.02 14.99
C GLY A 203 5.54 -14.02 15.52
N THR A 204 6.76 -14.05 14.99
CA THR A 204 7.89 -13.21 15.45
C THR A 204 8.34 -12.22 14.39
N SER A 205 9.01 -11.14 14.80
CA SER A 205 9.44 -10.08 13.87
C SER A 205 10.52 -10.56 12.89
N GLU A 206 11.29 -11.57 13.28
CA GLU A 206 12.33 -12.23 12.48
C GLU A 206 11.79 -12.76 11.15
N PHE A 207 10.52 -13.15 11.10
CA PHE A 207 9.88 -13.66 9.88
C PHE A 207 9.85 -12.62 8.75
N CYS A 208 9.72 -11.33 9.09
CA CYS A 208 9.63 -10.24 8.12
C CYS A 208 11.00 -9.87 7.52
N VAL A 209 12.09 -10.26 8.18
CA VAL A 209 13.46 -9.75 7.93
C VAL A 209 13.97 -10.09 6.55
N SER A 210 13.60 -11.25 6.01
CA SER A 210 14.05 -11.66 4.69
C SER A 210 13.65 -10.67 3.59
N CYS A 211 12.53 -9.96 3.76
CA CYS A 211 12.05 -8.96 2.80
C CYS A 211 12.20 -7.51 3.30
N HIS A 212 12.20 -7.28 4.62
CA HIS A 212 12.26 -5.94 5.23
C HIS A 212 13.65 -5.53 5.74
N GLN A 213 14.70 -6.22 5.29
CA GLN A 213 16.10 -5.86 5.48
C GLN A 213 16.93 -6.29 4.28
N VAL A 214 17.09 -5.39 3.31
CA VAL A 214 17.60 -5.74 1.99
C VAL A 214 18.74 -4.80 1.58
N LYS A 215 19.79 -5.39 1.03
CA LYS A 215 20.93 -4.68 0.43
C LYS A 215 21.19 -5.17 -0.99
N VAL A 216 21.47 -4.26 -1.92
CA VAL A 216 21.94 -4.64 -3.27
C VAL A 216 23.34 -5.22 -3.20
N ASN A 217 23.79 -5.85 -4.29
CA ASN A 217 25.07 -6.56 -4.37
C ASN A 217 26.28 -5.69 -3.98
N LEU A 218 26.24 -4.38 -4.26
CA LEU A 218 27.28 -3.43 -3.83
C LEU A 218 27.36 -3.24 -2.30
N GLY A 219 26.37 -3.72 -1.54
CA GLY A 219 26.25 -3.56 -0.10
C GLY A 219 25.49 -2.31 0.34
N ILE A 220 24.91 -1.55 -0.60
CA ILE A 220 24.04 -0.42 -0.28
C ILE A 220 22.71 -0.99 0.25
N LYS A 221 22.36 -0.62 1.48
CA LYS A 221 21.10 -1.04 2.09
C LYS A 221 19.97 -0.22 1.48
N LEU A 222 19.06 -0.88 0.76
CA LEU A 222 17.85 -0.24 0.22
C LEU A 222 16.74 -0.24 1.26
N GLU A 223 16.66 -1.27 2.09
CA GLU A 223 15.63 -1.42 3.12
C GLU A 223 16.34 -1.73 4.45
N VAL A 224 16.08 -0.94 5.50
CA VAL A 224 16.78 -1.04 6.81
C VAL A 224 15.86 -1.14 8.01
N VAL A 225 14.58 -1.43 7.80
CA VAL A 225 13.55 -1.37 8.86
C VAL A 225 13.91 -2.27 10.03
N TRP A 226 14.38 -3.50 9.77
CA TRP A 226 14.76 -4.43 10.83
C TRP A 226 15.89 -3.93 11.74
N GLU A 227 16.91 -3.29 11.16
CA GLU A 227 18.00 -2.72 11.95
C GLU A 227 17.51 -1.56 12.82
N GLN A 228 16.65 -0.70 12.29
CA GLN A 228 16.00 0.36 13.09
C GLN A 228 15.15 -0.24 14.21
N TYR A 229 14.39 -1.29 13.91
CA TYR A 229 13.58 -2.02 14.88
C TYR A 229 14.40 -2.65 15.98
N ARG A 230 15.50 -3.33 15.68
CA ARG A 230 16.35 -3.93 16.70
C ARG A 230 16.94 -2.92 17.69
N ASP A 231 17.17 -1.68 17.26
CA ASP A 231 17.68 -0.61 18.11
C ASP A 231 16.56 0.20 18.81
N SER A 232 15.29 -0.15 18.55
CA SER A 232 14.12 0.61 18.96
C SER A 232 13.62 0.32 20.38
N PRO A 233 12.87 1.24 21.01
CA PRO A 233 12.12 0.96 22.24
C PRO A 233 11.16 -0.23 22.12
N ALA A 234 10.47 -0.41 20.99
CA ALA A 234 9.51 -1.49 20.78
C ALA A 234 10.17 -2.88 20.91
N PHE A 235 11.33 -3.07 20.28
CA PHE A 235 12.09 -4.33 20.39
C PHE A 235 12.49 -4.62 21.84
N ARG A 236 12.96 -3.60 22.58
CA ARG A 236 13.28 -3.75 24.01
C ARG A 236 12.07 -4.12 24.88
N LYS A 237 10.87 -3.73 24.46
CA LYS A 237 9.59 -4.06 25.13
C LYS A 237 9.00 -5.40 24.67
N GLY A 238 9.60 -6.07 23.67
CA GLY A 238 9.06 -7.29 23.08
C GLY A 238 7.85 -7.08 22.17
N VAL A 239 7.58 -5.84 21.75
CA VAL A 239 6.51 -5.53 20.78
C VAL A 239 6.97 -5.94 19.39
N THR A 240 6.22 -6.80 18.72
CA THR A 240 6.57 -7.36 17.41
C THR A 240 6.05 -6.50 16.26
N CYS A 241 6.60 -6.68 15.05
CA CYS A 241 6.06 -6.11 13.82
C CYS A 241 4.56 -6.40 13.67
N GLN A 242 4.15 -7.63 13.99
CA GLN A 242 2.77 -8.09 13.91
C GLN A 242 1.83 -7.33 14.84
N ASP A 243 2.30 -6.89 16.01
CA ASP A 243 1.46 -6.18 16.98
C ASP A 243 0.97 -4.82 16.45
N CYS A 244 1.80 -4.13 15.64
CA CYS A 244 1.46 -2.83 15.03
C CYS A 244 0.90 -2.95 13.60
N HIS A 245 1.48 -3.83 12.77
CA HIS A 245 1.15 -3.91 11.34
C HIS A 245 0.02 -4.90 11.02
N MET A 246 -0.26 -5.83 11.93
CA MET A 246 -1.35 -6.81 11.83
C MET A 246 -2.31 -6.74 13.03
N GLY A 247 -2.19 -5.68 13.84
CA GLY A 247 -3.06 -5.40 14.97
C GLY A 247 -4.42 -4.84 14.53
N LYS A 248 -5.23 -4.41 15.50
CA LYS A 248 -6.53 -3.79 15.23
C LYS A 248 -6.46 -2.29 14.93
N ILE A 249 -5.42 -1.61 15.41
CA ILE A 249 -5.21 -0.18 15.18
C ILE A 249 -3.97 0.01 14.29
N PRO A 250 -4.08 0.69 13.15
CA PRO A 250 -2.95 0.92 12.25
C PRO A 250 -1.75 1.56 12.94
N GLY A 251 -0.63 0.86 12.99
CA GLY A 251 0.65 1.37 13.52
C GLY A 251 0.78 1.35 15.04
N GLU A 252 -0.20 0.84 15.78
CA GLU A 252 -0.16 0.82 17.25
C GLU A 252 -0.35 -0.60 17.81
N ALA A 253 0.53 -0.99 18.74
CA ALA A 253 0.43 -2.25 19.47
C ALA A 253 -0.71 -2.24 20.53
N LYS A 254 -1.96 -2.09 20.08
CA LYS A 254 -3.17 -2.04 20.93
C LYS A 254 -3.97 -3.34 20.89
N GLY A 255 -3.31 -4.44 20.57
CA GLY A 255 -3.90 -5.78 20.45
C GLY A 255 -4.60 -5.99 19.11
N TYR A 256 -5.40 -7.04 19.06
CA TYR A 256 -5.94 -7.61 17.82
C TYR A 256 -7.47 -7.57 17.80
N ASP A 257 -8.03 -7.63 16.60
CA ASP A 257 -9.45 -7.90 16.42
C ASP A 257 -9.74 -9.36 16.77
N LYS A 258 -11.03 -9.67 16.86
CA LYS A 258 -11.54 -11.02 17.13
C LYS A 258 -12.39 -11.51 15.97
N TRP A 259 -12.18 -12.76 15.57
CA TRP A 259 -12.87 -13.38 14.45
C TRP A 259 -12.79 -14.91 14.55
N PRO A 260 -13.79 -15.67 14.09
CA PRO A 260 -13.66 -17.13 13.96
C PRO A 260 -12.49 -17.54 13.07
N THR A 261 -11.97 -18.75 13.29
CA THR A 261 -10.84 -19.28 12.51
C THR A 261 -11.15 -19.32 11.01
N ALA A 262 -12.37 -19.73 10.65
CA ALA A 262 -12.82 -19.77 9.27
C ALA A 262 -14.36 -19.75 9.16
N ILE A 263 -14.87 -19.47 7.97
CA ILE A 263 -16.26 -19.74 7.60
C ILE A 263 -16.25 -20.70 6.42
N VAL A 264 -16.52 -21.98 6.67
CA VAL A 264 -16.46 -23.04 5.67
C VAL A 264 -17.87 -23.30 5.14
N ASN A 265 -18.10 -22.95 3.87
CA ASN A 265 -19.40 -23.15 3.20
C ASN A 265 -20.60 -22.59 4.02
N GLY A 266 -20.41 -21.43 4.64
CA GLY A 266 -21.41 -20.74 5.48
C GLY A 266 -21.44 -21.17 6.94
N ARG A 267 -20.63 -22.14 7.35
CA ARG A 267 -20.52 -22.61 8.74
C ARG A 267 -19.32 -22.01 9.43
N VAL A 268 -19.53 -21.49 10.64
CA VAL A 268 -18.45 -20.94 11.47
C VAL A 268 -17.58 -22.09 12.01
N VAL A 269 -16.27 -21.90 11.98
CA VAL A 269 -15.27 -22.82 12.56
C VAL A 269 -14.52 -22.12 13.69
N GLY A 270 -14.51 -22.74 14.87
CA GLY A 270 -13.86 -22.22 16.06
C GLY A 270 -14.65 -21.14 16.80
N ASP A 271 -14.05 -20.62 17.87
CA ASP A 271 -14.62 -19.55 18.71
C ASP A 271 -14.61 -18.20 17.96
N LEU A 272 -15.71 -17.45 18.08
CA LEU A 272 -15.86 -16.10 17.56
C LEU A 272 -14.88 -15.11 18.22
N ASP A 273 -14.33 -15.45 19.38
CA ASP A 273 -13.41 -14.64 20.18
C ASP A 273 -11.92 -14.91 19.93
N LYS A 274 -11.57 -15.70 18.89
CA LYS A 274 -10.17 -15.98 18.54
C LYS A 274 -9.46 -14.74 18.00
N LYS A 275 -8.15 -14.65 18.28
CA LYS A 275 -7.26 -13.59 17.77
C LYS A 275 -7.33 -13.55 16.23
N HIS A 276 -7.70 -12.39 15.69
CA HIS A 276 -7.64 -12.10 14.27
C HIS A 276 -6.47 -11.16 13.99
N SER A 277 -5.45 -11.68 13.33
CA SER A 277 -4.35 -10.85 12.82
C SER A 277 -4.79 -10.23 11.49
N ASN A 278 -4.83 -8.91 11.42
CA ASN A 278 -5.25 -8.20 10.21
C ASN A 278 -4.21 -8.38 9.09
N HIS A 279 -4.65 -8.81 7.91
CA HIS A 279 -3.77 -9.07 6.76
C HIS A 279 -3.71 -7.91 5.74
N ALA A 280 -4.14 -6.70 6.10
CA ALA A 280 -3.93 -5.51 5.30
C ALA A 280 -2.46 -5.05 5.35
N PHE A 281 -1.71 -5.47 6.38
CA PHE A 281 -0.31 -5.14 6.64
C PHE A 281 -0.08 -3.64 6.58
N TYR A 282 -0.58 -2.93 7.60
CA TYR A 282 -0.67 -1.47 7.60
C TYR A 282 0.64 -0.80 7.23
N GLY A 283 0.60 0.17 6.33
CA GLY A 283 1.77 0.90 5.88
C GLY A 283 1.40 2.03 4.93
N PRO A 284 2.37 2.87 4.55
CA PRO A 284 2.11 4.07 3.77
C PRO A 284 1.89 3.82 2.27
N GLY A 285 2.12 2.60 1.77
CA GLY A 285 2.06 2.30 0.33
C GLY A 285 0.62 2.21 -0.20
N TYR A 286 0.46 2.51 -1.50
CA TYR A 286 -0.83 2.54 -2.19
C TYR A 286 -0.66 2.16 -3.68
N PRO A 287 -1.73 1.67 -4.34
CA PRO A 287 -1.64 1.24 -5.71
C PRO A 287 -1.93 2.37 -6.71
N ILE A 288 -1.25 2.31 -7.86
CA ILE A 288 -1.53 3.12 -9.05
C ILE A 288 -1.84 2.24 -10.28
N ALA A 289 -2.16 0.96 -10.06
CA ALA A 289 -2.59 0.08 -11.16
C ALA A 289 -4.05 0.34 -11.54
N HIS A 290 -4.42 -0.09 -12.74
CA HIS A 290 -5.80 -0.05 -13.21
C HIS A 290 -6.75 -0.73 -12.19
N PRO A 291 -7.88 -0.12 -11.81
CA PRO A 291 -8.74 -0.64 -10.74
C PRO A 291 -9.45 -1.96 -11.09
N GLY A 292 -9.50 -2.33 -12.36
CA GLY A 292 -9.92 -3.67 -12.79
C GLY A 292 -8.87 -4.76 -12.53
N ILE A 293 -7.59 -4.38 -12.36
CA ILE A 293 -6.47 -5.29 -12.08
C ILE A 293 -6.21 -5.41 -10.57
N PHE A 294 -6.34 -4.30 -9.83
CA PHE A 294 -6.07 -4.26 -8.39
C PHE A 294 -7.05 -3.35 -7.64
N PRO A 295 -7.52 -3.69 -6.41
CA PRO A 295 -7.24 -4.88 -5.59
C PRO A 295 -7.54 -6.23 -6.24
N PHE A 296 -6.90 -7.30 -5.76
CA PHE A 296 -7.10 -8.63 -6.32
C PHE A 296 -8.55 -9.09 -6.10
N ASN A 297 -9.29 -9.30 -7.20
CA ASN A 297 -10.68 -9.71 -7.17
C ASN A 297 -10.86 -10.96 -8.04
N PRO A 298 -11.30 -12.10 -7.49
CA PRO A 298 -11.45 -13.32 -8.27
C PRO A 298 -12.38 -13.15 -9.49
N ARG A 299 -13.38 -12.25 -9.40
CA ARG A 299 -14.29 -11.96 -10.52
C ARG A 299 -13.60 -11.21 -11.66
N ALA A 300 -12.52 -10.48 -11.37
CA ALA A 300 -11.75 -9.77 -12.39
C ALA A 300 -11.01 -10.73 -13.34
N LEU A 301 -10.83 -12.00 -12.95
CA LEU A 301 -10.23 -13.04 -13.79
C LEU A 301 -11.07 -13.39 -15.02
N ARG A 302 -12.31 -12.88 -15.12
CA ARG A 302 -13.14 -12.99 -16.34
C ARG A 302 -12.47 -12.39 -17.57
N TRP A 303 -11.63 -11.37 -17.40
CA TRP A 303 -10.87 -10.75 -18.48
C TRP A 303 -9.37 -10.80 -18.19
N SER A 304 -8.60 -10.91 -19.26
CA SER A 304 -7.14 -10.82 -19.20
C SER A 304 -6.68 -9.42 -18.78
N ILE A 305 -5.44 -9.32 -18.29
CA ILE A 305 -4.83 -8.03 -17.98
C ILE A 305 -4.81 -7.10 -19.21
N LYS A 306 -4.56 -7.65 -20.41
CA LYS A 306 -4.52 -6.86 -21.65
C LYS A 306 -5.88 -6.23 -21.94
N GLU A 307 -6.96 -6.97 -21.74
CA GLU A 307 -8.32 -6.45 -21.90
C GLU A 307 -8.66 -5.41 -20.85
N TRP A 308 -8.31 -5.65 -19.58
CA TRP A 308 -8.49 -4.65 -18.53
C TRP A 308 -7.79 -3.32 -18.84
N LEU A 309 -6.61 -3.36 -19.46
CA LEU A 309 -5.89 -2.15 -19.86
C LEU A 309 -6.55 -1.38 -21.00
N THR A 310 -7.53 -1.96 -21.71
CA THR A 310 -8.32 -1.25 -22.74
C THR A 310 -9.66 -0.73 -22.20
N PHE A 311 -10.03 -1.05 -20.95
CA PHE A 311 -11.23 -0.50 -20.33
C PHE A 311 -10.97 0.91 -19.80
N ASP A 312 -11.66 1.92 -20.34
CA ASP A 312 -11.53 3.28 -19.81
C ASP A 312 -12.37 3.45 -18.52
N TYR A 313 -11.76 3.13 -17.38
CA TYR A 313 -12.39 3.29 -16.07
C TYR A 313 -12.61 4.74 -15.67
N ARG A 314 -11.92 5.70 -16.30
CA ARG A 314 -12.05 7.14 -16.03
C ARG A 314 -13.21 7.75 -16.82
N ALA A 315 -13.57 7.17 -17.97
CA ALA A 315 -14.83 7.43 -18.66
C ALA A 315 -16.03 6.81 -17.92
N ALA A 316 -17.24 7.10 -18.42
CA ALA A 316 -18.49 6.59 -17.86
C ALA A 316 -18.85 5.16 -18.34
N TRP A 317 -17.91 4.43 -18.95
CA TRP A 317 -18.14 3.09 -19.50
C TRP A 317 -18.72 2.14 -18.44
N GLY A 318 -19.83 1.48 -18.75
CA GLY A 318 -20.50 0.56 -17.84
C GLY A 318 -21.23 1.21 -16.67
N ASP A 319 -21.35 2.54 -16.63
CA ASP A 319 -22.28 3.18 -15.70
C ASP A 319 -23.72 3.07 -16.23
N ALA A 320 -24.64 2.54 -15.43
CA ALA A 320 -25.98 2.17 -15.90
C ALA A 320 -26.76 3.34 -16.52
N ASP A 321 -26.66 4.53 -15.94
CA ASP A 321 -27.33 5.72 -16.47
C ASP A 321 -26.69 6.19 -17.77
N TRP A 322 -25.38 6.04 -17.91
CA TRP A 322 -24.65 6.37 -19.13
C TRP A 322 -24.94 5.37 -20.25
N GLU A 323 -24.97 4.07 -19.95
CA GLU A 323 -25.32 3.01 -20.90
C GLU A 323 -26.73 3.18 -21.46
N GLU A 324 -27.71 3.59 -20.63
CA GLU A 324 -29.06 3.87 -21.09
C GLU A 324 -29.13 5.13 -21.97
N LYS A 325 -28.35 6.17 -21.64
CA LYS A 325 -28.22 7.36 -22.52
C LYS A 325 -27.57 7.01 -23.85
N LEU A 326 -26.54 6.16 -23.83
CA LEU A 326 -25.82 5.71 -25.02
C LEU A 326 -26.75 4.91 -25.94
N LYS A 327 -27.52 3.99 -25.37
CA LYS A 327 -28.55 3.22 -26.09
C LYS A 327 -29.63 4.11 -26.73
N ARG A 328 -29.98 5.22 -26.07
CA ARG A 328 -30.95 6.21 -26.59
C ARG A 328 -30.33 7.20 -27.58
N GLY A 329 -29.02 7.15 -27.83
CA GLY A 329 -28.31 8.11 -28.68
C GLY A 329 -28.23 9.52 -28.10
N GLU A 330 -28.37 9.66 -26.77
CA GLU A 330 -28.28 10.95 -26.07
C GLU A 330 -26.83 11.35 -25.76
N VAL A 331 -25.89 10.42 -25.90
CA VAL A 331 -24.44 10.63 -25.78
C VAL A 331 -23.74 9.97 -26.96
N ASP A 332 -22.60 10.53 -27.37
CA ASP A 332 -21.79 9.98 -28.45
C ASP A 332 -21.24 8.60 -28.07
N SER A 333 -21.34 7.64 -28.99
CA SER A 333 -20.72 6.32 -28.82
C SER A 333 -19.22 6.42 -29.13
N PRO A 334 -18.34 6.14 -28.16
CA PRO A 334 -16.95 5.92 -28.47
C PRO A 334 -16.80 4.63 -29.28
N GLU A 335 -15.69 4.50 -29.99
CA GLU A 335 -15.28 3.22 -30.57
C GLU A 335 -14.80 2.32 -29.43
N PHE A 336 -15.57 1.26 -29.15
CA PHE A 336 -15.20 0.29 -28.12
C PHE A 336 -14.24 -0.76 -28.69
N PRO A 337 -13.19 -1.15 -27.94
CA PRO A 337 -12.46 -2.38 -28.21
C PRO A 337 -13.42 -3.58 -28.23
N ASP A 338 -13.11 -4.62 -29.01
CA ASP A 338 -13.96 -5.80 -29.20
C ASP A 338 -14.48 -6.41 -27.88
N THR A 339 -13.61 -6.53 -26.87
CA THR A 339 -13.96 -7.07 -25.54
C THR A 339 -15.03 -6.23 -24.83
N TRP A 340 -15.10 -4.93 -25.12
CA TRP A 340 -16.01 -3.98 -24.48
C TRP A 340 -17.14 -3.54 -25.39
N ALA A 341 -17.38 -4.22 -26.52
CA ALA A 341 -18.48 -3.90 -27.43
C ALA A 341 -19.84 -4.18 -26.81
N ASP A 342 -19.96 -5.25 -26.00
CA ASP A 342 -21.17 -5.61 -25.29
C ASP A 342 -21.40 -4.71 -24.05
N PRO A 343 -22.55 -4.00 -23.95
CA PRO A 343 -22.92 -3.26 -22.74
C PRO A 343 -22.93 -4.12 -21.46
N GLU A 344 -23.29 -5.40 -21.53
CA GLU A 344 -23.30 -6.28 -20.36
C GLU A 344 -21.89 -6.48 -19.79
N ASP A 345 -20.88 -6.67 -20.65
CA ASP A 345 -19.49 -6.78 -20.22
C ASP A 345 -18.99 -5.48 -19.57
N ARG A 346 -19.36 -4.32 -20.13
CA ARG A 346 -19.03 -3.02 -19.53
C ARG A 346 -19.69 -2.84 -18.16
N LEU A 347 -20.96 -3.19 -18.00
CA LEU A 347 -21.68 -3.14 -16.72
C LEU A 347 -21.01 -4.03 -15.67
N TRP A 348 -20.63 -5.26 -16.04
CA TRP A 348 -19.91 -6.16 -15.14
C TRP A 348 -18.51 -5.65 -14.79
N ALA A 349 -17.77 -5.12 -15.76
CA ALA A 349 -16.45 -4.54 -15.54
C ALA A 349 -16.54 -3.35 -14.58
N ARG A 350 -17.52 -2.46 -14.79
CA ARG A 350 -17.77 -1.32 -13.89
C ARG A 350 -18.16 -1.77 -12.49
N HIS A 351 -18.95 -2.83 -12.35
CA HIS A 351 -19.29 -3.39 -11.03
C HIS A 351 -18.03 -3.80 -10.26
N ILE A 352 -17.11 -4.53 -10.90
CA ILE A 352 -15.83 -4.93 -10.30
C ILE A 352 -14.96 -3.72 -9.97
N VAL A 353 -14.86 -2.74 -10.87
CA VAL A 353 -14.14 -1.48 -10.63
C VAL A 353 -14.70 -0.76 -9.39
N LYS A 354 -16.03 -0.66 -9.25
CA LYS A 354 -16.68 -0.02 -8.10
C LYS A 354 -16.39 -0.79 -6.79
N GLN A 355 -16.41 -2.12 -6.80
CA GLN A 355 -16.01 -2.95 -5.65
C GLN A 355 -14.55 -2.69 -5.24
N ASN A 356 -13.65 -2.70 -6.21
CA ASN A 356 -12.23 -2.48 -6.01
C ASN A 356 -11.94 -1.06 -5.50
N GLN A 357 -12.63 -0.04 -6.03
CA GLN A 357 -12.54 1.33 -5.54
C GLN A 357 -12.98 1.47 -4.08
N LYS A 358 -14.00 0.71 -3.63
CA LYS A 358 -14.40 0.71 -2.22
C LYS A 358 -13.28 0.20 -1.31
N LEU A 359 -12.64 -0.91 -1.67
CA LEU A 359 -11.48 -1.43 -0.93
C LEU A 359 -10.30 -0.43 -0.90
N LEU A 360 -10.11 0.33 -1.97
CA LEU A 360 -9.09 1.38 -2.02
C LEU A 360 -9.42 2.59 -1.13
N VAL A 361 -10.69 2.91 -0.93
CA VAL A 361 -11.11 3.93 0.05
C VAL A 361 -10.72 3.48 1.45
N ASP A 362 -11.02 2.24 1.82
CA ASP A 362 -10.65 1.68 3.12
C ASP A 362 -9.12 1.70 3.32
N LYS A 363 -8.36 1.27 2.30
CA LYS A 363 -6.89 1.37 2.29
C LYS A 363 -6.39 2.81 2.49
N LYS A 364 -7.05 3.81 1.90
CA LYS A 364 -6.69 5.23 2.07
C LYS A 364 -6.91 5.69 3.51
N LEU A 365 -7.96 5.21 4.17
CA LEU A 365 -8.22 5.50 5.58
C LEU A 365 -7.18 4.84 6.48
N ASP A 366 -6.86 3.57 6.27
CA ASP A 366 -5.82 2.84 7.01
C ASP A 366 -4.45 3.50 6.84
N ARG A 367 -4.12 3.92 5.60
CA ARG A 367 -2.91 4.67 5.29
C ARG A 367 -2.87 6.00 6.06
N LYS A 368 -3.97 6.73 6.12
CA LYS A 368 -4.03 7.98 6.89
C LYS A 368 -3.83 7.70 8.38
N ALA A 369 -4.53 6.70 8.92
CA ALA A 369 -4.43 6.30 10.31
C ALA A 369 -3.01 5.91 10.69
N VAL A 370 -2.31 5.05 9.93
CA VAL A 370 -0.93 4.66 10.27
C VAL A 370 0.03 5.86 10.25
N MET A 371 -0.16 6.80 9.32
CA MET A 371 0.68 8.00 9.23
C MET A 371 0.40 8.99 10.37
N GLU A 372 -0.86 9.17 10.76
CA GLU A 372 -1.25 10.05 11.86
C GLU A 372 -0.98 9.44 13.23
N ASN A 373 -1.12 8.12 13.39
CA ASN A 373 -0.79 7.42 14.64
C ASN A 373 0.72 7.32 14.87
N GLY A 374 1.52 7.27 13.81
CA GLY A 374 2.99 7.19 13.88
C GLY A 374 3.70 8.56 13.95
N SER A 375 2.98 9.68 13.77
CA SER A 375 3.58 11.02 13.76
C SER A 375 2.78 12.04 14.55
N ARG A 376 3.40 13.17 14.90
CA ARG A 376 2.70 14.33 15.47
C ARG A 376 3.34 15.63 15.00
N ILE A 377 2.55 16.68 14.81
CA ILE A 377 3.02 18.04 14.59
C ILE A 377 2.61 18.90 15.78
N ASP A 378 3.59 19.54 16.44
CA ASP A 378 3.36 20.54 17.48
C ASP A 378 3.73 21.94 16.95
N GLY A 379 3.01 22.98 17.39
CA GLY A 379 3.20 24.37 16.95
C GLY A 379 1.95 24.95 16.26
N PRO A 380 2.03 26.12 15.62
CA PRO A 380 3.22 26.92 15.40
C PRO A 380 3.79 27.49 16.70
N PHE A 381 5.11 27.44 16.85
CA PHE A 381 5.86 28.19 17.84
C PHE A 381 6.40 29.46 17.17
N PHE A 382 6.13 30.62 17.76
CA PHE A 382 6.70 31.89 17.31
C PHE A 382 8.03 32.10 18.02
N ASP A 383 9.13 32.00 17.28
CA ASP A 383 10.46 32.19 17.83
C ASP A 383 10.80 33.70 17.80
N GLY A 384 10.73 34.38 18.96
CA GLY A 384 11.06 35.82 19.11
C GLY A 384 9.97 36.65 19.80
N ASP A 385 9.93 37.95 19.46
CA ASP A 385 8.92 38.90 19.95
C ASP A 385 7.53 38.64 19.34
N THR A 386 6.49 39.22 19.93
CA THR A 386 5.13 39.23 19.37
C THR A 386 5.14 39.67 17.90
N PRO A 387 4.44 38.96 16.99
CA PRO A 387 4.32 39.33 15.58
C PRO A 387 3.91 40.80 15.39
N GLN A 388 4.65 41.51 14.53
CA GLN A 388 4.51 42.95 14.31
C GLN A 388 4.60 43.28 12.82
N VAL A 389 3.92 44.35 12.42
CA VAL A 389 4.01 44.88 11.05
C VAL A 389 5.45 45.32 10.74
N GLY A 390 5.92 45.01 9.54
CA GLY A 390 7.24 45.38 9.03
C GLY A 390 8.39 44.62 9.68
N LYS A 391 8.12 43.56 10.45
CA LYS A 391 9.13 42.64 11.00
C LYS A 391 8.97 41.25 10.40
N PRO A 392 10.06 40.48 10.23
CA PRO A 392 9.95 39.11 9.76
C PRO A 392 9.27 38.25 10.81
N LEU A 393 8.46 37.29 10.36
CA LEU A 393 7.80 36.32 11.23
C LEU A 393 8.56 34.99 11.18
N ASN A 394 9.14 34.58 12.30
CA ASN A 394 9.78 33.27 12.42
C ASN A 394 8.80 32.27 13.05
N ILE A 395 8.54 31.18 12.34
CA ILE A 395 7.60 30.14 12.74
C ILE A 395 8.36 28.82 12.83
N ARG A 396 8.10 28.05 13.87
CA ARG A 396 8.66 26.72 14.02
C ARG A 396 7.57 25.70 14.32
N PHE A 397 7.66 24.55 13.68
CA PHE A 397 6.84 23.37 13.95
C PHE A 397 7.76 22.25 14.40
N ARG A 398 7.33 21.47 15.38
CA ARG A 398 8.04 20.26 15.79
C ARG A 398 7.33 19.06 15.20
N VAL A 399 8.02 18.35 14.31
CA VAL A 399 7.57 17.06 13.80
C VAL A 399 8.17 15.97 14.68
N THR A 400 7.30 15.18 15.32
CA THR A 400 7.69 14.11 16.23
C THR A 400 7.34 12.77 15.60
N ASN A 401 8.31 11.85 15.61
CA ASN A 401 8.01 10.44 15.40
C ASN A 401 7.51 9.87 16.72
N VAL A 402 6.23 9.49 16.79
CA VAL A 402 5.68 8.87 18.01
C VAL A 402 5.77 7.35 17.97
N ASP A 403 6.14 6.79 16.82
CA ASP A 403 6.43 5.37 16.66
C ASP A 403 7.64 4.95 17.51
N GLU A 404 7.52 3.79 18.15
CA GLU A 404 8.54 3.19 19.01
C GLU A 404 9.38 2.12 18.31
N GLY A 405 9.03 1.73 17.09
CA GLY A 405 9.57 0.61 16.35
C GLY A 405 10.59 1.01 15.28
N HIS A 406 10.39 2.04 14.49
CA HIS A 406 11.33 2.41 13.43
C HIS A 406 11.31 3.91 13.11
N ASN A 407 12.14 4.34 12.16
CA ASN A 407 12.23 5.75 11.79
C ASN A 407 10.98 6.22 11.02
N LEU A 408 10.79 7.54 10.96
CA LEU A 408 9.78 8.23 10.15
C LEU A 408 10.45 9.17 9.13
N PRO A 409 10.34 8.92 7.81
CA PRO A 409 9.95 7.64 7.19
C PRO A 409 10.99 6.53 7.43
N SER A 410 10.56 5.29 7.24
CA SER A 410 11.42 4.11 7.08
C SER A 410 11.08 3.38 5.77
N GLY A 411 11.68 2.22 5.55
CA GLY A 411 11.48 1.40 4.36
C GLY A 411 12.56 1.63 3.30
N SER A 412 12.11 1.68 2.05
CA SER A 412 12.94 1.93 0.86
C SER A 412 13.66 3.26 1.07
N LEU A 413 14.98 3.25 1.05
CA LEU A 413 15.82 4.43 1.25
C LEU A 413 16.25 5.01 -0.10
N GLY A 414 16.36 6.34 -0.17
CA GLY A 414 16.87 7.06 -1.34
C GLY A 414 15.77 7.81 -2.10
N ALA A 415 15.36 7.31 -3.26
CA ALA A 415 14.33 8.02 -4.03
C ALA A 415 12.95 8.06 -3.32
N GLN A 416 12.71 7.29 -2.26
CA GLN A 416 11.38 7.09 -1.67
C GLN A 416 11.49 6.88 -0.15
N PRO A 417 10.35 6.83 0.58
CA PRO A 417 9.14 7.58 0.29
C PRO A 417 9.34 9.07 0.60
N GLU A 418 8.51 9.93 0.02
CA GLU A 418 8.51 11.36 0.31
C GLU A 418 7.56 11.69 1.47
N ILE A 419 8.10 12.39 2.47
CA ILE A 419 7.34 13.03 3.53
C ILE A 419 7.93 14.43 3.74
N TRP A 420 7.10 15.47 3.66
CA TRP A 420 7.55 16.85 3.83
C TRP A 420 6.49 17.70 4.53
N MET A 421 6.92 18.83 5.05
CA MET A 421 6.03 19.84 5.63
C MET A 421 5.57 20.83 4.55
N ASN A 422 4.29 21.17 4.56
CA ASN A 422 3.72 22.29 3.79
C ASN A 422 3.09 23.30 4.75
N VAL A 423 3.52 24.56 4.63
CA VAL A 423 3.10 25.67 5.50
C VAL A 423 2.80 26.87 4.63
N ALA A 424 1.62 27.47 4.82
CA ALA A 424 1.21 28.72 4.17
C ALA A 424 0.78 29.75 5.20
N VAL A 425 1.06 31.04 4.93
CA VAL A 425 0.57 32.16 5.75
C VAL A 425 -0.33 33.05 4.90
N LEU A 426 -1.53 33.29 5.41
CA LEU A 426 -2.50 34.22 4.85
C LEU A 426 -2.53 35.50 5.67
N ASP A 427 -2.65 36.63 4.97
CA ASP A 427 -2.86 37.94 5.59
C ASP A 427 -4.33 38.17 6.01
N PRO A 428 -4.67 39.31 6.65
CA PRO A 428 -6.03 39.59 7.10
C PRO A 428 -7.10 39.66 5.99
N ASP A 429 -6.70 39.85 4.74
CA ASP A 429 -7.62 39.85 3.60
C ASP A 429 -7.78 38.43 3.01
N GLY A 430 -7.06 37.44 3.56
CA GLY A 430 -7.05 36.06 3.09
C GLY A 430 -6.03 35.78 1.98
N GLU A 431 -5.17 36.75 1.64
CA GLU A 431 -4.17 36.59 0.59
C GLU A 431 -2.96 35.81 1.09
N ARG A 432 -2.49 34.84 0.29
CA ARG A 432 -1.33 34.01 0.64
C ARG A 432 -0.03 34.78 0.44
N ILE A 433 0.58 35.20 1.54
CA ILE A 433 1.81 36.01 1.52
C ILE A 433 3.10 35.18 1.60
N PHE A 434 2.99 33.91 2.01
CA PHE A 434 4.09 32.96 2.11
C PHE A 434 3.60 31.52 1.94
N GLU A 435 4.39 30.68 1.28
CA GLU A 435 4.22 29.23 1.28
C GLU A 435 5.57 28.53 1.13
N SER A 436 5.74 27.42 1.85
CA SER A 436 6.82 26.45 1.66
C SER A 436 6.24 25.03 1.63
N GLY A 437 6.93 24.09 1.00
CA GLY A 437 6.45 22.73 0.73
C GLY A 437 5.40 22.64 -0.39
N TYR A 438 5.32 23.67 -1.24
CA TYR A 438 4.51 23.64 -2.45
C TYR A 438 5.15 22.74 -3.52
N VAL A 439 4.34 22.35 -4.49
CA VAL A 439 4.74 21.50 -5.60
C VAL A 439 4.64 22.23 -6.92
N ASP A 440 5.42 21.79 -7.90
CA ASP A 440 5.39 22.31 -9.26
C ASP A 440 4.21 21.76 -10.08
N SER A 441 4.14 22.12 -11.37
CA SER A 441 3.04 21.70 -12.25
C SER A 441 3.01 20.19 -12.53
N TYR A 442 4.10 19.47 -12.26
CA TYR A 442 4.16 18.00 -12.36
C TYR A 442 3.88 17.33 -11.01
N GLY A 443 4.01 18.08 -9.91
CA GLY A 443 3.82 17.62 -8.55
C GLY A 443 5.13 17.43 -7.79
N ASP A 444 6.30 17.66 -8.37
CA ASP A 444 7.56 17.59 -7.60
C ASP A 444 7.63 18.74 -6.59
N MET A 445 8.24 18.51 -5.42
CA MET A 445 8.55 19.61 -4.50
C MET A 445 9.44 20.62 -5.23
N ALA A 446 9.32 21.92 -4.91
CA ALA A 446 10.13 22.97 -5.53
C ALA A 446 11.62 22.96 -5.07
N ASP A 447 12.26 21.79 -5.16
CA ASP A 447 13.67 21.55 -4.88
C ASP A 447 14.51 21.49 -6.17
N ILE A 448 15.73 20.94 -6.07
CA ILE A 448 16.68 20.85 -7.18
C ILE A 448 16.23 19.91 -8.31
N HIS A 449 15.25 19.04 -8.08
CA HIS A 449 14.72 18.12 -9.08
C HIS A 449 13.47 18.65 -9.79
N SER A 450 12.92 19.80 -9.33
CA SER A 450 11.76 20.41 -9.99
C SER A 450 12.13 20.96 -11.37
N LEU A 451 11.35 20.54 -12.38
CA LEU A 451 11.50 21.01 -13.74
C LEU A 451 11.06 22.47 -13.90
N ASP A 452 10.06 22.91 -13.14
CA ASP A 452 9.60 24.30 -13.19
C ASP A 452 10.57 25.26 -12.49
N VAL A 453 11.27 24.81 -11.43
CA VAL A 453 12.38 25.57 -10.83
C VAL A 453 13.52 25.69 -11.85
N ALA A 454 13.92 24.58 -12.47
CA ALA A 454 14.97 24.60 -13.50
C ALA A 454 14.61 25.49 -14.70
N ALA A 455 13.32 25.57 -15.05
CA ALA A 455 12.80 26.43 -16.10
C ALA A 455 12.55 27.89 -15.67
N GLY A 456 12.76 28.23 -14.39
CA GLY A 456 12.50 29.57 -13.84
C GLY A 456 11.02 29.97 -13.78
N LYS A 457 10.08 29.01 -13.87
CA LYS A 457 8.64 29.28 -13.78
C LYS A 457 8.16 29.48 -12.35
N ILE A 458 8.82 28.80 -11.40
CA ILE A 458 8.59 28.96 -9.96
C ILE A 458 9.95 29.17 -9.27
N ALA A 459 9.92 29.78 -8.08
CA ALA A 459 11.11 29.94 -7.26
C ALA A 459 11.50 28.61 -6.59
N TYR A 460 12.80 28.41 -6.38
CA TYR A 460 13.32 27.36 -5.51
C TYR A 460 12.88 27.60 -4.06
N ASP A 461 12.36 26.57 -3.40
CA ASP A 461 11.94 26.65 -2.00
C ASP A 461 13.12 26.42 -1.06
N GLU A 462 13.79 27.52 -0.72
CA GLU A 462 14.94 27.53 0.21
C GLU A 462 14.59 27.06 1.63
N GLN A 463 13.31 26.99 1.98
CA GLN A 463 12.83 26.64 3.33
C GLN A 463 12.13 25.28 3.38
N LEU A 464 12.23 24.48 2.31
CA LEU A 464 11.65 23.15 2.23
C LEU A 464 12.20 22.23 3.33
N VAL A 465 11.30 21.65 4.12
CA VAL A 465 11.63 20.62 5.11
C VAL A 465 11.10 19.28 4.64
N ASN A 466 12.03 18.44 4.16
CA ASN A 466 11.79 17.10 3.61
C ASN A 466 12.55 16.04 4.44
N PHE A 467 11.85 14.96 4.81
CA PHE A 467 12.37 13.85 5.62
C PHE A 467 12.83 12.63 4.79
N GLN A 468 12.70 12.69 3.47
CA GLN A 468 13.18 11.67 2.54
C GLN A 468 14.69 11.47 2.68
N THR A 469 15.12 10.22 2.88
CA THR A 469 16.55 9.84 2.85
C THR A 469 17.07 9.98 1.43
N LYS A 470 18.22 10.61 1.18
CA LYS A 470 18.71 10.85 -0.18
C LYS A 470 19.97 10.03 -0.51
N PHE A 471 20.12 9.57 -1.75
CA PHE A 471 21.43 9.04 -2.19
C PHE A 471 22.36 10.20 -2.50
N LEU A 472 23.58 10.12 -1.99
CA LEU A 472 24.66 11.03 -2.34
C LEU A 472 25.74 10.25 -3.08
N THR A 473 26.08 10.70 -4.30
CA THR A 473 27.21 10.18 -5.06
C THR A 473 28.33 11.21 -5.10
N THR A 474 29.56 10.76 -4.85
CA THR A 474 30.76 11.56 -5.01
C THR A 474 31.29 11.39 -6.44
N ASN A 475 31.28 12.48 -7.22
CA ASN A 475 31.80 12.46 -8.58
C ASN A 475 33.32 12.66 -8.59
N ILE A 476 34.01 12.25 -9.68
CA ILE A 476 35.49 12.35 -9.81
C ILE A 476 35.98 13.81 -9.67
N LYS A 477 35.14 14.77 -10.05
CA LYS A 477 35.37 16.20 -9.87
C LYS A 477 34.15 16.86 -9.22
N GLY A 478 34.35 17.58 -8.13
CA GLY A 478 33.32 18.35 -7.44
C GLY A 478 32.94 17.79 -6.06
N THR A 479 31.86 18.32 -5.50
CA THR A 479 31.27 17.89 -4.22
C THR A 479 30.29 16.74 -4.43
N ASP A 480 29.83 16.14 -3.34
CA ASP A 480 28.73 15.18 -3.38
C ASP A 480 27.48 15.77 -4.04
N ARG A 481 26.75 14.94 -4.78
CA ARG A 481 25.49 15.30 -5.42
C ARG A 481 24.37 14.37 -5.00
N GLU A 482 23.20 14.93 -4.76
CA GLU A 482 21.99 14.18 -4.57
C GLU A 482 21.59 13.46 -5.87
N MET A 483 21.30 12.16 -5.76
CA MET A 483 20.92 11.29 -6.86
C MET A 483 19.71 10.44 -6.48
N TYR A 484 18.98 9.99 -7.49
CA TYR A 484 17.81 9.12 -7.34
C TYR A 484 18.12 7.63 -7.57
N LEU A 485 19.32 7.30 -8.07
CA LEU A 485 19.84 5.94 -8.13
C LEU A 485 21.17 5.80 -7.39
N PRO A 486 21.43 4.66 -6.73
CA PRO A 486 22.70 4.37 -6.08
C PRO A 486 23.76 3.80 -7.05
N VAL A 487 23.82 4.34 -8.28
CA VAL A 487 24.71 3.87 -9.36
C VAL A 487 25.58 5.03 -9.81
N ASN A 488 26.89 4.79 -9.98
CA ASN A 488 27.82 5.81 -10.46
C ASN A 488 27.85 5.83 -11.99
N PHE A 489 27.48 6.96 -12.60
CA PHE A 489 27.41 7.12 -14.05
C PHE A 489 28.63 7.82 -14.67
N ASP A 490 29.53 8.40 -13.84
CA ASP A 490 30.59 9.31 -14.32
C ASP A 490 31.96 8.61 -14.54
N VAL A 491 32.15 7.37 -14.09
CA VAL A 491 33.48 6.69 -14.10
C VAL A 491 33.57 5.55 -15.12
N ASP A 492 32.45 4.90 -15.44
CA ASP A 492 32.44 3.68 -16.26
C ASP A 492 31.60 3.90 -17.52
N GLN A 493 32.08 3.41 -18.67
CA GLN A 493 31.35 3.52 -19.94
C GLN A 493 30.05 2.70 -19.92
N LYS A 494 29.90 1.77 -18.97
CA LYS A 494 28.66 1.06 -18.67
C LYS A 494 28.55 0.78 -17.17
N PRO A 495 27.45 1.16 -16.50
CA PRO A 495 27.27 0.84 -15.09
C PRO A 495 27.17 -0.68 -14.89
N PHE A 496 28.04 -1.27 -14.08
CA PHE A 496 28.03 -2.71 -13.80
C PHE A 496 28.11 -2.97 -12.29
N LEU A 497 27.07 -3.55 -11.70
CA LEU A 497 26.99 -3.76 -10.24
C LEU A 497 27.67 -5.09 -9.86
N ARG A 498 28.84 -5.02 -9.22
CA ARG A 498 29.56 -6.19 -8.66
C ARG A 498 29.53 -6.17 -7.13
N PRO A 499 29.70 -7.31 -6.46
CA PRO A 499 30.04 -7.31 -5.04
C PRO A 499 31.21 -6.36 -4.76
N SER A 500 31.06 -5.53 -3.72
CA SER A 500 32.10 -4.58 -3.35
C SER A 500 33.40 -5.29 -2.94
N ALA A 501 34.54 -4.73 -3.36
CA ALA A 501 35.87 -5.23 -2.98
C ALA A 501 36.28 -4.86 -1.53
N VAL A 502 35.44 -4.09 -0.83
CA VAL A 502 35.64 -3.67 0.57
C VAL A 502 34.52 -4.23 1.46
N PRO A 503 34.75 -4.40 2.78
CA PRO A 503 33.76 -4.99 3.69
C PRO A 503 32.60 -4.02 3.98
N THR A 504 31.67 -3.89 3.03
CA THR A 504 30.51 -2.99 3.12
C THR A 504 29.51 -3.40 4.19
N SER A 505 29.54 -4.65 4.66
CA SER A 505 28.80 -5.08 5.84
C SER A 505 29.19 -4.31 7.11
N VAL A 506 30.46 -3.88 7.20
CA VAL A 506 30.99 -3.09 8.32
C VAL A 506 30.93 -1.60 8.00
N GLN A 507 31.28 -1.21 6.77
CA GLN A 507 31.33 0.20 6.35
C GLN A 507 29.96 0.82 6.09
N ASN A 508 28.91 0.00 5.95
CA ASN A 508 27.53 0.40 5.66
C ASN A 508 27.32 1.10 4.29
N HIS A 509 28.37 1.25 3.47
CA HIS A 509 28.31 1.77 2.12
C HIS A 509 29.56 1.37 1.31
N PRO A 510 29.49 1.28 -0.03
CA PRO A 510 30.66 1.17 -0.89
C PRO A 510 31.37 2.54 -1.05
N PRO A 511 32.61 2.59 -1.55
CA PRO A 511 33.28 3.87 -1.84
C PRO A 511 32.44 4.77 -2.75
N LEU A 512 32.48 6.08 -2.51
CA LEU A 512 31.84 7.15 -3.31
C LEU A 512 30.30 7.18 -3.33
N VAL A 513 29.62 6.27 -2.63
CA VAL A 513 28.15 6.34 -2.47
C VAL A 513 27.83 6.31 -0.99
N ARG A 514 26.94 7.20 -0.54
CA ARG A 514 26.40 7.16 0.83
C ARG A 514 24.93 7.55 0.85
N MET A 515 24.25 7.24 1.95
CA MET A 515 22.88 7.66 2.19
C MET A 515 22.86 8.80 3.20
N GLU A 516 22.17 9.88 2.89
CA GLU A 516 21.88 10.97 3.80
C GLU A 516 20.53 10.72 4.49
N GLY A 517 20.57 10.13 5.68
CA GLY A 517 19.37 9.86 6.48
C GLY A 517 18.70 11.14 6.98
N ARG A 518 17.58 11.52 6.38
CA ARG A 518 16.76 12.66 6.82
C ARG A 518 15.56 12.27 7.70
N SER A 519 15.40 10.98 7.98
CA SER A 519 14.33 10.46 8.82
C SER A 519 14.50 10.79 10.31
N ILE A 520 13.41 10.67 11.05
CA ILE A 520 13.32 10.90 12.48
C ILE A 520 13.34 9.54 13.19
N PRO A 521 14.30 9.26 14.10
CA PRO A 521 14.36 7.97 14.80
C PRO A 521 13.15 7.74 15.71
N PRO A 522 12.90 6.52 16.20
CA PRO A 522 11.82 6.23 17.15
C PRO A 522 11.81 7.22 18.33
N LEU A 523 10.64 7.77 18.64
CA LEU A 523 10.43 8.80 19.68
C LEU A 523 11.25 10.10 19.51
N GLY A 524 11.91 10.26 18.37
CA GLY A 524 12.68 11.45 18.03
C GLY A 524 11.81 12.57 17.49
N TRP A 525 12.41 13.74 17.30
CA TRP A 525 11.74 14.88 16.68
C TRP A 525 12.71 15.72 15.85
N ARG A 526 12.18 16.50 14.92
CA ARG A 526 12.89 17.54 14.17
C ARG A 526 12.04 18.79 14.10
N ASP A 527 12.69 19.95 14.22
CA ASP A 527 12.00 21.23 14.08
C ASP A 527 12.06 21.70 12.62
N ALA A 528 10.89 21.93 12.02
CA ALA A 528 10.72 22.61 10.74
C ALA A 528 10.61 24.12 11.00
N LYS A 529 11.54 24.90 10.44
CA LYS A 529 11.65 26.34 10.72
C LYS A 529 11.40 27.14 9.45
N TYR A 530 10.58 28.17 9.58
CA TYR A 530 10.15 29.05 8.50
C TYR A 530 10.31 30.51 8.89
N LYS A 531 10.56 31.35 7.91
CA LYS A 531 10.67 32.80 8.02
C LYS A 531 9.85 33.44 6.92
N VAL A 532 8.80 34.15 7.32
CA VAL A 532 8.06 35.05 6.43
C VAL A 532 8.82 36.38 6.36
N PRO A 533 9.18 36.89 5.18
CA PRO A 533 9.89 38.14 5.04
C PRO A 533 9.10 39.35 5.57
N ALA A 534 9.80 40.36 6.07
CA ALA A 534 9.20 41.54 6.70
C ALA A 534 8.34 42.36 5.72
N GLU A 535 8.76 42.43 4.47
CA GLU A 535 8.08 43.11 3.36
C GLU A 535 6.75 42.45 2.98
N LYS A 536 6.49 41.23 3.47
CA LYS A 536 5.21 40.52 3.32
C LYS A 536 4.27 40.75 4.52
N MET A 537 4.81 41.19 5.66
CA MET A 537 4.08 41.44 6.90
C MET A 537 3.64 42.91 6.99
N THR A 538 2.77 43.36 6.08
CA THR A 538 2.48 44.80 5.90
C THR A 538 1.21 45.30 6.60
N LYS A 539 0.36 44.40 7.10
CA LYS A 539 -0.97 44.74 7.62
C LYS A 539 -1.08 44.40 9.10
N LYS A 540 -1.87 45.19 9.82
CA LYS A 540 -2.29 44.85 11.19
C LYS A 540 -3.55 43.98 11.13
N GLY A 541 -3.71 43.09 12.09
CA GLY A 541 -4.91 42.28 12.26
C GLY A 541 -4.62 40.78 12.34
N THR A 542 -5.66 39.99 12.09
CA THR A 542 -5.63 38.54 12.23
C THR A 542 -5.04 37.88 10.98
N TYR A 543 -3.89 37.22 11.16
CA TYR A 543 -3.27 36.37 10.14
C TYR A 543 -3.63 34.91 10.39
N LYS A 544 -3.49 34.08 9.35
CA LYS A 544 -3.77 32.63 9.44
C LYS A 544 -2.59 31.82 8.94
N ILE A 545 -2.15 30.86 9.74
CA ILE A 545 -1.17 29.84 9.34
C ILE A 545 -1.93 28.57 9.01
N LEU A 546 -1.67 28.00 7.84
CA LEU A 546 -2.12 26.67 7.43
C LEU A 546 -0.91 25.74 7.45
N ALA A 547 -1.01 24.60 8.14
CA ALA A 547 0.08 23.64 8.24
C ALA A 547 -0.42 22.22 8.03
N ARG A 548 0.40 21.40 7.36
CA ARG A 548 0.18 19.95 7.19
C ARG A 548 1.51 19.27 6.86
N MET A 549 1.60 17.98 7.16
CA MET A 549 2.56 17.11 6.49
C MET A 549 1.92 16.56 5.21
N ARG A 550 2.73 16.27 4.20
CA ARG A 550 2.30 15.61 2.96
C ARG A 550 3.15 14.37 2.73
N SER A 551 2.54 13.35 2.14
CA SER A 551 3.22 12.10 1.81
C SER A 551 2.87 11.59 0.42
N ARG A 552 3.91 11.14 -0.29
CA ARG A 552 3.82 10.47 -1.59
C ARG A 552 4.82 9.30 -1.61
N ALA A 553 4.42 8.19 -2.23
CA ALA A 553 5.28 7.01 -2.30
C ALA A 553 6.48 7.22 -3.22
N GLU A 554 6.29 7.95 -4.33
CA GLU A 554 7.25 8.08 -5.43
C GLU A 554 7.39 9.53 -5.89
N PRO A 555 8.60 10.09 -6.02
CA PRO A 555 8.82 11.39 -6.65
C PRO A 555 8.55 11.35 -8.16
N LEU A 556 8.07 12.45 -8.73
CA LEU A 556 7.68 12.50 -10.14
C LEU A 556 8.90 12.57 -11.05
N TYR A 557 9.97 13.25 -10.65
CA TYR A 557 11.25 13.23 -11.38
C TYR A 557 11.77 11.80 -11.56
N PHE A 558 11.61 10.95 -10.53
CA PHE A 558 12.07 9.57 -10.57
C PHE A 558 11.17 8.71 -11.46
N MET A 559 9.86 8.89 -11.36
CA MET A 559 8.89 8.24 -12.26
C MET A 559 9.18 8.56 -13.73
N LYS A 560 9.45 9.83 -14.05
CA LYS A 560 9.84 10.26 -15.40
C LYS A 560 11.14 9.59 -15.85
N PHE A 561 12.14 9.54 -14.97
CA PHE A 561 13.42 8.89 -15.25
C PHE A 561 13.25 7.42 -15.64
N VAL A 562 12.39 6.66 -14.95
CA VAL A 562 12.12 5.24 -15.27
C VAL A 562 11.09 5.05 -16.40
N GLY A 563 10.66 6.13 -17.06
CA GLY A 563 9.71 6.07 -18.18
C GLY A 563 8.30 5.67 -17.76
N ALA A 564 7.84 6.15 -16.60
CA ALA A 564 6.43 6.05 -16.20
C ALA A 564 5.51 6.74 -17.21
N THR A 565 4.25 6.29 -17.28
CA THR A 565 3.25 6.90 -18.17
C THR A 565 2.62 8.12 -17.49
N GLN A 566 1.98 8.99 -18.28
CA GLN A 566 1.23 10.12 -17.73
C GLN A 566 0.09 9.69 -16.79
N ASP A 567 -0.57 8.55 -17.05
CA ASP A 567 -1.60 8.03 -16.14
C ASP A 567 -0.99 7.54 -14.82
N MET A 568 0.22 6.99 -14.83
CA MET A 568 0.96 6.67 -13.60
C MET A 568 1.29 7.94 -12.82
N GLU A 569 1.84 8.97 -13.48
CA GLU A 569 2.15 10.29 -12.88
C GLU A 569 0.89 10.98 -12.32
N ARG A 570 -0.24 10.88 -13.01
CA ARG A 570 -1.52 11.39 -12.52
C ARG A 570 -1.98 10.61 -11.28
N SER A 571 -1.98 9.29 -11.37
CA SER A 571 -2.45 8.41 -10.30
C SER A 571 -1.63 8.57 -9.02
N ILE A 572 -0.29 8.68 -9.11
CA ILE A 572 0.54 8.88 -7.91
C ILE A 572 0.18 10.19 -7.18
N ASN A 573 -0.14 11.24 -7.93
CA ASN A 573 -0.49 12.56 -7.38
C ASN A 573 -1.91 12.58 -6.80
N GLU A 574 -2.87 11.88 -7.42
CA GLU A 574 -4.24 11.70 -6.90
C GLU A 574 -4.25 11.00 -5.53
N TRP A 575 -3.21 10.21 -5.25
CA TRP A 575 -3.01 9.50 -3.98
C TRP A 575 -2.17 10.27 -2.95
N MET A 576 -1.71 11.48 -3.24
CA MET A 576 -1.00 12.29 -2.26
C MET A 576 -1.87 12.48 -1.00
N LEU A 577 -1.27 12.27 0.17
CA LEU A 577 -1.97 12.31 1.44
C LEU A 577 -1.50 13.51 2.25
N ASP A 578 -2.46 14.24 2.80
CA ASP A 578 -2.22 15.22 3.84
C ASP A 578 -2.39 14.58 5.22
N ILE A 579 -1.47 14.89 6.12
CA ILE A 579 -1.33 14.30 7.45
C ILE A 579 -1.30 15.46 8.45
N HIS A 580 -2.10 15.37 9.52
CA HIS A 580 -2.24 16.43 10.53
C HIS A 580 -2.52 17.83 9.93
N PRO A 581 -3.53 18.02 9.05
CA PRO A 581 -3.85 19.36 8.55
C PRO A 581 -4.53 20.20 9.64
N TYR A 582 -4.04 21.42 9.87
CA TYR A 582 -4.68 22.36 10.79
C TYR A 582 -4.41 23.82 10.40
N ALA A 583 -5.18 24.71 11.01
CA ALA A 583 -5.07 26.15 10.84
C ALA A 583 -4.99 26.84 12.21
N VAL A 584 -4.17 27.89 12.31
CA VAL A 584 -4.03 28.71 13.52
C VAL A 584 -4.10 30.17 13.14
N GLU A 585 -4.93 30.92 13.87
CA GLU A 585 -5.04 32.37 13.74
C GLU A 585 -4.17 33.06 14.79
N PHE A 586 -3.58 34.19 14.43
CA PHE A 586 -2.74 34.99 15.32
C PHE A 586 -2.79 36.48 14.96
N GLU A 587 -2.56 37.33 15.95
CA GLU A 587 -2.64 38.78 15.78
C GLU A 587 -1.27 39.40 15.47
N VAL A 588 -1.23 40.30 14.48
CA VAL A 588 -0.07 41.12 14.14
C VAL A 588 -0.37 42.58 14.47
N LYS A 589 0.48 43.17 15.32
CA LYS A 589 0.30 44.54 15.86
C LYS A 589 0.99 45.63 15.06
#